data_AF-A0AAN4WLW8-F1
#
_entry.id   AF-A0AAN4WLW8-F1
#
_cell.length_a   1.000
_cell.length_b   1.000
_cell.length_c   1.000
_cell.angle_alpha   90.00
_cell.angle_beta   90.00
_cell.angle_gamma   90.00
#
_symmetry.space_group_name_H-M   'P 1'
#
loop_
_entity.id
_entity.type
_entity.pdbx_description
1 polymer ?
#
loop_
_entity_poly.entity_id
_entity_poly.type
_entity_poly.pdbx_seq_one_letter_code
_entity_poly.pdbx_strand_id
1 'polypeptide(L)'
;MPRSPDGTHRAVLRFEGEIRFGPEYFRLSIDGRGIPHRIFGQPLLWSPDSRFLAAQEWLTTDYATGPITCAALIDVDGWKIARVEVLAKGFAQDFRWEGATLQYQQVFAARSTAFSAQATLESVAGWAPIDVAPPLPAEGA
;
A
#
# COMPACT_ATOMS: atom_id res chain seq x y z
N MET A 1 12.88 10.48 1.17
CA MET A 1 12.83 9.27 0.33
C MET A 1 13.30 8.09 1.15
N PRO A 2 12.43 7.11 1.44
CA PRO A 2 12.78 5.99 2.30
C PRO A 2 13.76 5.03 1.61
N ARG A 3 14.89 4.78 2.26
CA ARG A 3 15.83 3.71 1.92
C ARG A 3 15.50 2.46 2.74
N SER A 4 15.75 1.29 2.19
CA SER A 4 15.72 0.05 2.97
C SER A 4 16.77 0.10 4.10
N PRO A 5 16.56 -0.65 5.20
CA PRO A 5 17.50 -0.69 6.33
C PRO A 5 18.95 -1.03 5.96
N ASP A 6 19.15 -1.93 5.00
CA ASP A 6 20.47 -2.31 4.50
C ASP A 6 21.07 -1.29 3.49
N GLY A 7 20.27 -0.32 3.05
CA GLY A 7 20.64 0.70 2.09
C GLY A 7 20.65 0.25 0.62
N THR A 8 20.29 -1.00 0.32
CA THR A 8 20.31 -1.60 -1.02
C THR A 8 19.21 -1.03 -1.91
N HIS A 9 18.02 -0.79 -1.35
CA HIS A 9 16.85 -0.36 -2.09
C HIS A 9 16.41 1.06 -1.74
N ARG A 10 15.83 1.74 -2.73
CA ARG A 10 15.29 3.09 -2.60
C ARG A 10 13.90 3.16 -3.19
N ALA A 11 12.93 3.52 -2.34
CA ALA A 11 11.58 3.83 -2.77
C ALA A 11 11.39 5.35 -2.92
N VAL A 12 10.71 5.75 -3.99
CA VAL A 12 10.40 7.15 -4.30
C VAL A 12 8.94 7.28 -4.67
N LEU A 13 8.22 8.08 -3.90
CA LEU A 13 6.90 8.59 -4.25
C LEU A 13 7.06 9.86 -5.07
N ARG A 14 6.46 9.89 -6.26
CA ARG A 14 6.32 11.08 -7.09
C ARG A 14 4.87 11.54 -7.03
N PHE A 15 4.66 12.81 -6.71
CA PHE A 15 3.32 13.39 -6.65
C PHE A 15 2.63 13.21 -8.00
N GLU A 16 1.41 12.66 -7.96
CA GLU A 16 0.57 12.49 -9.14
C GLU A 16 -0.64 13.44 -9.08
N GLY A 17 -1.20 13.63 -7.88
CA GLY A 17 -2.32 14.55 -7.66
C GLY A 17 -2.82 14.50 -6.23
N GLU A 18 -3.97 15.14 -6.01
CA GLU A 18 -4.70 15.12 -4.75
C GLU A 18 -6.17 14.79 -4.99
N ILE A 19 -6.79 14.10 -4.03
CA ILE A 19 -8.24 13.96 -4.00
C ILE A 19 -8.82 15.31 -3.57
N ARG A 20 -9.89 15.77 -4.22
CA ARG A 20 -10.55 17.02 -3.83
C ARG A 20 -10.99 16.96 -2.36
N PHE A 21 -10.47 17.89 -1.54
CA PHE A 21 -10.65 17.89 -0.08
C PHE A 21 -10.16 16.60 0.62
N GLY A 22 -9.21 15.90 0.02
CA GLY A 22 -8.65 14.66 0.51
C GLY A 22 -7.12 14.66 0.43
N PRO A 23 -6.49 13.50 0.66
CA PRO A 23 -5.04 13.38 0.68
C PRO A 23 -4.45 13.35 -0.74
N GLU A 24 -3.14 13.58 -0.79
CA GLU A 24 -2.30 13.41 -1.98
C GLU A 24 -2.15 11.92 -2.33
N TYR A 25 -1.99 11.63 -3.61
CA TYR A 25 -1.64 10.31 -4.12
C TYR A 25 -0.47 10.39 -5.09
N PHE A 26 0.24 9.26 -5.20
CA PHE A 26 1.58 9.23 -5.76
C PHE A 26 1.79 8.03 -6.69
N ARG A 27 2.71 8.19 -7.63
CA ARG A 27 3.35 7.09 -8.34
C ARG A 27 4.55 6.59 -7.53
N LEU A 28 4.67 5.28 -7.38
CA LEU A 28 5.79 4.66 -6.70
C LEU A 28 6.82 4.14 -7.70
N SER A 29 8.09 4.37 -7.42
CA SER A 29 9.21 3.68 -8.05
C SER A 29 10.16 3.11 -7.00
N ILE A 30 10.70 1.93 -7.26
CA ILE A 30 11.73 1.28 -6.44
C ILE A 30 12.96 1.11 -7.32
N ASP A 31 14.11 1.60 -6.88
CA ASP A 31 15.39 1.55 -7.61
C ASP A 31 15.31 2.13 -9.04
N GLY A 32 14.49 3.17 -9.19
CA GLY A 32 14.24 3.82 -10.48
C GLY A 32 13.23 3.09 -11.38
N ARG A 33 12.82 1.87 -11.03
CA ARG A 33 11.76 1.14 -11.74
C ARG A 33 10.39 1.59 -11.24
N GLY A 34 9.63 2.24 -12.11
CA GLY A 34 8.26 2.64 -11.82
C GLY A 34 7.31 1.45 -11.72
N ILE A 35 6.38 1.50 -10.79
CA ILE A 35 5.30 0.52 -10.67
C ILE A 35 4.10 1.03 -11.47
N PRO A 36 3.74 0.40 -12.61
CA PRO A 36 2.67 0.88 -13.47
C PRO A 36 1.30 0.56 -12.89
N HIS A 37 0.25 1.17 -13.47
CA HIS A 37 -1.18 0.88 -13.19
C HIS A 37 -1.66 1.05 -11.74
N ARG A 38 -0.83 1.57 -10.85
CA ARG A 38 -1.13 1.69 -9.43
C ARG A 38 -0.81 3.10 -8.94
N ILE A 39 -1.47 3.45 -7.85
CA ILE A 39 -1.33 4.71 -7.14
C ILE A 39 -1.23 4.40 -5.65
N PHE A 40 -0.44 5.19 -4.95
CA PHE A 40 -0.07 4.92 -3.57
C PHE A 40 -0.25 6.15 -2.70
N GLY A 41 -0.52 5.92 -1.42
CA GLY A 41 -0.47 6.92 -0.36
C GLY A 41 0.87 6.91 0.38
N GLN A 42 0.93 7.72 1.43
CA GLN A 42 2.07 7.81 2.36
C GLN A 42 1.62 7.49 3.80
N PRO A 43 2.52 7.00 4.69
CA PRO A 43 3.94 6.72 4.47
C PRO A 43 4.19 5.32 3.87
N LEU A 44 5.40 5.13 3.31
CA LEU A 44 5.95 3.82 2.98
C LEU A 44 6.78 3.29 4.15
N LEU A 45 6.80 1.97 4.34
CA LEU A 45 7.61 1.32 5.37
C LEU A 45 8.34 0.08 4.85
N TRP A 46 9.66 0.12 4.89
CA TRP A 46 10.50 -1.05 4.61
C TRP A 46 10.43 -2.06 5.74
N SER A 47 10.44 -3.35 5.40
CA SER A 47 10.65 -4.43 6.36
C SER A 47 12.07 -4.39 6.93
N PRO A 48 12.30 -4.93 8.14
CA PRO A 48 13.62 -4.94 8.77
C PRO A 48 14.69 -5.69 7.96
N ASP A 49 14.28 -6.71 7.19
CA ASP A 49 15.14 -7.50 6.31
C ASP A 49 15.34 -6.87 4.92
N SER A 50 14.84 -5.65 4.69
CA SER A 50 14.99 -4.88 3.45
C SER A 50 14.32 -5.46 2.20
N ARG A 51 13.67 -6.63 2.29
CA ARG A 51 13.06 -7.32 1.16
C ARG A 51 11.67 -6.79 0.79
N PHE A 52 10.89 -6.43 1.79
CA PHE A 52 9.50 -6.04 1.61
C PHE A 52 9.29 -4.55 1.83
N LEU A 53 8.40 -3.96 1.04
CA LEU A 53 7.92 -2.60 1.21
C LEU A 53 6.41 -2.61 1.47
N ALA A 54 6.00 -2.15 2.64
CA ALA A 54 4.61 -1.89 2.95
C ALA A 54 4.20 -0.50 2.43
N ALA A 55 3.06 -0.44 1.76
CA ALA A 55 2.49 0.78 1.22
C ALA A 55 0.96 0.76 1.35
N GLN A 56 0.36 1.94 1.40
CA GLN A 56 -1.07 2.07 1.14
C GLN A 56 -1.28 2.16 -0.37
N GLU A 57 -1.90 1.15 -1.00
CA GLU A 57 -2.33 1.23 -2.39
C GLU A 57 -3.75 1.81 -2.45
N TRP A 58 -3.99 2.71 -3.40
CA TRP A 58 -5.30 3.27 -3.70
C TRP A 58 -5.90 2.55 -4.91
N LEU A 59 -7.13 2.07 -4.76
CA LEU A 59 -7.85 1.32 -5.79
C LEU A 59 -8.80 2.20 -6.60
N THR A 60 -9.08 3.41 -6.11
CA THR A 60 -9.86 4.43 -6.82
C THR A 60 -9.38 5.82 -6.39
N THR A 61 -9.46 6.79 -7.31
CA THR A 61 -9.38 8.23 -7.00
C THR A 61 -10.74 8.91 -7.15
N ASP A 62 -11.79 8.15 -7.44
CA ASP A 62 -13.14 8.69 -7.55
C ASP A 62 -13.68 9.06 -6.17
N TYR A 63 -13.81 10.37 -5.96
CA TYR A 63 -14.36 10.96 -4.75
C TYR A 63 -15.79 10.48 -4.46
N ALA A 64 -16.60 10.20 -5.48
CA ALA A 64 -18.00 9.80 -5.28
C ALA A 64 -18.13 8.42 -4.62
N THR A 65 -17.22 7.50 -4.96
CA THR A 65 -17.17 6.16 -4.34
C THR A 65 -16.52 6.16 -2.94
N GLY A 66 -15.83 7.25 -2.61
CA GLY A 66 -14.98 7.35 -1.43
C GLY A 66 -13.65 6.63 -1.61
N PRO A 67 -12.74 6.73 -0.62
CA PRO A 67 -11.46 6.06 -0.71
C PRO A 67 -11.66 4.54 -0.66
N ILE A 68 -11.12 3.84 -1.64
CA ILE A 68 -10.95 2.39 -1.56
C ILE A 68 -9.45 2.16 -1.56
N THR A 69 -8.91 1.73 -0.41
CA THR A 69 -7.47 1.52 -0.24
C THR A 69 -7.18 0.12 0.28
N CYS A 70 -5.93 -0.30 0.25
CA CYS A 70 -5.47 -1.50 0.95
C CYS A 70 -4.07 -1.35 1.49
N ALA A 71 -3.75 -2.13 2.53
CA ALA A 71 -2.36 -2.43 2.86
C ALA A 71 -1.80 -3.34 1.75
N ALA A 72 -0.77 -2.86 1.06
CA ALA A 72 -0.06 -3.60 0.03
C ALA A 72 1.35 -3.93 0.50
N LEU A 73 1.77 -5.17 0.25
CA LEU A 73 3.13 -5.65 0.48
C LEU A 73 3.79 -5.90 -0.87
N ILE A 74 4.93 -5.27 -1.09
CA ILE A 74 5.75 -5.44 -2.29
C ILE A 74 6.97 -6.29 -1.92
N ASP A 75 7.15 -7.43 -2.57
CA ASP A 75 8.38 -8.24 -2.51
C ASP A 75 9.30 -7.72 -3.62
N VAL A 76 10.37 -7.01 -3.23
CA VAL A 76 11.25 -6.33 -4.18
C VAL A 76 12.13 -7.32 -4.95
N ASP A 77 12.59 -8.38 -4.29
CA ASP A 77 13.37 -9.46 -4.93
C ASP A 77 12.52 -10.24 -5.93
N GLY A 78 11.30 -10.58 -5.53
CA GLY A 78 10.36 -11.31 -6.39
C GLY A 78 9.71 -10.44 -7.46
N TRP A 79 9.81 -9.11 -7.35
CA TRP A 79 9.06 -8.10 -8.11
C TRP A 79 7.56 -8.41 -8.15
N LYS A 80 6.98 -8.67 -6.97
CA LYS A 80 5.58 -9.05 -6.76
C LYS A 80 4.91 -8.13 -5.75
N ILE A 81 3.59 -8.07 -5.82
CA ILE A 81 2.75 -7.35 -4.86
C ILE A 81 1.61 -8.23 -4.39
N ALA A 82 1.28 -8.13 -3.12
CA ALA A 82 0.09 -8.71 -2.53
C ALA A 82 -0.73 -7.64 -1.81
N ARG A 83 -2.05 -7.72 -1.95
CA ARG A 83 -2.99 -6.88 -1.21
C ARG A 83 -3.43 -7.67 0.01
N VAL A 84 -3.14 -7.15 1.19
CA VAL A 84 -3.46 -7.82 2.46
C VAL A 84 -4.97 -7.72 2.71
N GLU A 85 -5.54 -6.52 2.63
CA GLU A 85 -6.95 -6.30 2.92
C GLU A 85 -7.46 -5.02 2.24
N VAL A 86 -8.61 -5.13 1.58
CA VAL A 86 -9.26 -3.99 0.90
C VAL A 86 -10.24 -3.31 1.85
N LEU A 87 -10.07 -2.01 2.03
CA LEU A 87 -10.88 -1.16 2.89
C LEU A 87 -11.76 -0.26 2.04
N ALA A 88 -13.06 -0.55 2.00
CA ALA A 88 -14.05 0.33 1.42
C ALA A 88 -14.31 1.53 2.36
N LYS A 89 -14.17 2.76 1.85
CA LYS A 89 -14.31 4.02 2.60
C LYS A 89 -13.34 4.13 3.77
N GLY A 90 -12.17 3.50 3.66
CA GLY A 90 -11.18 3.42 4.71
C GLY A 90 -9.75 3.53 4.20
N PHE A 91 -8.84 3.77 5.13
CA PHE A 91 -7.41 3.95 4.90
C PHE A 91 -6.60 2.94 5.71
N ALA A 92 -5.62 2.28 5.07
CA ALA A 92 -4.60 1.51 5.78
C ALA A 92 -3.41 2.43 6.12
N GLN A 93 -3.16 2.72 7.39
CA GLN A 93 -2.16 3.70 7.85
C GLN A 93 -1.34 3.17 9.03
N ASP A 94 -0.38 3.95 9.52
CA ASP A 94 0.44 3.65 10.71
C ASP A 94 1.12 2.27 10.67
N PHE A 95 1.67 1.92 9.51
CA PHE A 95 2.42 0.69 9.32
C PHE A 95 3.57 0.58 10.33
N ARG A 96 3.75 -0.61 10.91
CA ARG A 96 4.86 -1.00 11.80
C ARG A 96 5.20 -2.47 11.57
N TRP A 97 6.47 -2.82 11.72
CA TRP A 97 6.90 -4.22 11.67
C TRP A 97 7.20 -4.74 13.08
N GLU A 98 6.68 -5.92 13.40
CA GLU A 98 7.07 -6.72 14.56
C GLU A 98 7.48 -8.11 14.07
N GLY A 99 8.79 -8.34 13.98
CA GLY A 99 9.33 -9.54 13.34
C GLY A 99 8.87 -9.66 11.89
N ALA A 100 8.19 -10.76 11.57
CA ALA A 100 7.61 -11.04 10.24
C ALA A 100 6.15 -10.59 10.10
N THR A 101 5.63 -9.81 11.05
CA THR A 101 4.23 -9.35 11.05
C THR A 101 4.17 -7.85 10.82
N LEU A 102 3.43 -7.43 9.78
CA LEU A 102 3.04 -6.05 9.55
C LEU A 102 1.84 -5.73 10.44
N GLN A 103 1.96 -4.73 11.31
CA GLN A 103 0.86 -4.13 12.05
C GLN A 103 0.47 -2.80 11.42
N TYR A 104 -0.82 -2.48 11.41
CA TYR A 104 -1.33 -1.23 10.84
C TYR A 104 -2.71 -0.87 11.39
N GLN A 105 -3.13 0.36 11.14
CA GLN A 105 -4.46 0.86 11.50
C GLN A 105 -5.35 0.94 10.27
N GLN A 106 -6.59 0.47 10.42
CA GLN A 106 -7.67 0.69 9.47
C GLN A 106 -8.49 1.88 9.94
N VAL A 107 -8.38 3.02 9.27
CA VAL A 107 -9.02 4.28 9.67
C VAL A 107 -10.21 4.59 8.78
N PHE A 108 -11.38 4.75 9.39
CA PHE A 108 -12.64 5.09 8.72
C PHE A 108 -13.09 6.50 9.14
N ALA A 109 -12.61 7.52 8.42
CA ALA A 109 -12.80 8.93 8.79
C ALA A 109 -14.26 9.32 8.97
N ALA A 110 -15.16 8.86 8.11
CA ALA A 110 -16.59 9.16 8.19
C ALA A 110 -17.29 8.58 9.44
N ARG A 111 -16.67 7.59 10.10
CA ARG A 111 -17.21 6.92 11.28
C ARG A 111 -16.43 7.28 12.56
N SER A 112 -15.35 8.06 12.45
CA SER A 112 -14.44 8.34 13.57
C SER A 112 -13.96 7.08 14.31
N THR A 113 -13.75 5.99 13.57
CA THR A 113 -13.32 4.69 14.11
C THR A 113 -12.01 4.24 13.49
N ALA A 114 -11.15 3.64 14.31
CA ALA A 114 -9.93 2.97 13.88
C ALA A 114 -9.85 1.56 14.48
N PHE A 115 -9.33 0.62 13.71
CA PHE A 115 -9.10 -0.77 14.15
C PHE A 115 -7.66 -1.18 13.88
N SER A 116 -7.07 -1.92 14.80
CA SER A 116 -5.78 -2.56 14.57
C SER A 116 -5.94 -3.80 13.71
N ALA A 117 -5.10 -3.92 12.69
CA ALA A 117 -5.01 -5.10 11.85
C ALA A 117 -3.55 -5.57 11.76
N GLN A 118 -3.37 -6.84 11.42
CA GLN A 118 -2.05 -7.44 11.28
C GLN A 118 -1.99 -8.41 10.10
N ALA A 119 -0.80 -8.55 9.51
CA ALA A 119 -0.54 -9.48 8.43
C ALA A 119 0.85 -10.11 8.61
N THR A 120 0.87 -11.42 8.83
CA THR A 120 2.11 -12.19 8.93
C THR A 120 2.54 -12.60 7.53
N LEU A 121 3.80 -12.34 7.17
CA LEU A 121 4.31 -12.55 5.81
C LEU A 121 4.02 -13.94 5.24
N GLU A 122 4.09 -14.99 6.07
CA GLU A 122 3.82 -16.38 5.66
C GLU A 122 2.36 -16.65 5.28
N SER A 123 1.41 -15.87 5.82
CA SER A 123 -0.02 -16.01 5.55
C SER A 123 -0.52 -15.08 4.44
N VAL A 124 0.35 -14.18 3.96
CA VAL A 124 0.03 -13.27 2.85
C VAL A 124 -0.11 -14.10 1.57
N ALA A 125 -1.34 -14.16 1.07
CA ALA A 125 -1.69 -14.78 -0.20
C ALA A 125 -1.85 -13.74 -1.33
N GLY A 126 -2.17 -14.20 -2.54
CA GLY A 126 -2.52 -13.30 -3.64
C GLY A 126 -1.35 -12.53 -4.26
N TRP A 127 -0.12 -13.01 -4.07
CA TRP A 127 1.06 -12.47 -4.73
C TRP A 127 0.92 -12.53 -6.26
N ALA A 128 1.01 -11.37 -6.90
CA ALA A 128 0.96 -11.24 -8.35
C ALA A 128 2.16 -10.42 -8.86
N PRO A 129 2.57 -10.58 -10.13
CA PRO A 129 3.55 -9.70 -10.73
C PRO A 129 3.10 -8.24 -10.62
N ILE A 130 3.97 -7.37 -10.10
CA ILE A 130 3.59 -6.00 -9.76
C ILE A 130 3.30 -5.11 -10.98
N ASP A 131 3.88 -5.46 -12.13
CA ASP A 131 3.70 -4.73 -13.39
C ASP A 131 2.38 -5.05 -14.10
N VAL A 132 1.65 -6.06 -13.63
CA VAL A 132 0.35 -6.42 -14.20
C VAL A 132 -0.72 -5.51 -13.61
N ALA A 133 -1.57 -5.00 -14.49
CA ALA A 133 -2.74 -4.23 -14.09
C ALA A 133 -3.59 -5.06 -13.12
N PRO A 134 -3.91 -4.53 -11.93
CA PRO A 134 -4.70 -5.29 -10.99
C PRO A 134 -6.11 -5.53 -11.52
N PRO A 135 -6.77 -6.64 -11.12
CA PRO A 135 -8.20 -6.79 -11.36
C PRO A 135 -8.93 -5.61 -10.72
N LEU A 136 -9.96 -5.11 -11.41
CA LEU A 136 -10.85 -4.09 -10.87
C LEU A 136 -11.40 -4.59 -9.53
N PRO A 137 -11.52 -3.72 -8.51
CA PRO A 137 -12.23 -4.09 -7.29
C PRO A 137 -13.63 -4.57 -7.68
N ALA A 138 -14.03 -5.75 -7.20
CA ALA A 138 -15.37 -6.27 -7.48
C ALA A 138 -16.40 -5.21 -7.06
N GLU A 139 -17.29 -4.81 -7.99
CA GLU A 139 -18.42 -3.96 -7.65
C GLU A 139 -19.21 -4.66 -6.55
N GLY A 140 -19.32 -4.02 -5.39
CA GLY A 140 -20.02 -4.59 -4.24
C GLY A 140 -21.49 -4.79 -4.58
N ALA A 141 -21.93 -6.04 -4.40
CA ALA A 141 -23.31 -6.49 -4.35
C ALA A 141 -24.07 -5.94 -3.13
#